data_AF-A0A382TQA2-F1
#
_entry.id   AF-A0A382TQA2-F1
#
_cell.length_a   1.000
_cell.length_b   1.000
_cell.length_c   1.000
_cell.angle_alpha   90.00
_cell.angle_beta   90.00
_cell.angle_gamma   90.00
#
_symmetry.space_group_name_H-M   'P 1'
#
loop_
_entity.id
_entity.type
_entity.pdbx_description
1 polymer ?
#
loop_
_entity_poly.entity_id
_entity_poly.type
_entity_poly.pdbx_seq_one_letter_code
_entity_poly.pdbx_strand_id
1 'polypeptide(L)' 'MEGRKKKVKSILISQPKPENGKSPYFSLASKHKLKIDFIPFIHVEE' A
#
# COMPACT_ATOMS: atom_id res chain seq x y z
N MET A 1 -16.62 19.02 16.55
CA MET A 1 -15.24 18.47 16.66
C MET A 1 -14.90 17.87 15.31
N GLU A 2 -14.27 18.64 14.43
CA GLU A 2 -14.00 18.20 13.06
C GLU A 2 -12.76 17.29 13.05
N GLY A 3 -12.94 16.04 12.61
CA GLY A 3 -11.91 15.01 12.61
C GLY A 3 -10.71 15.47 11.78
N ARG A 4 -9.59 15.77 12.45
CA ARG A 4 -8.31 16.07 11.80
C ARG A 4 -7.93 14.90 10.88
N LYS A 5 -8.10 15.07 9.57
CA LYS A 5 -7.53 14.17 8.55
C LYS A 5 -6.02 14.18 8.71
N LYS A 6 -5.49 13.19 9.43
CA LYS A 6 -4.03 12.99 9.54
C LYS A 6 -3.49 12.69 8.14
N LYS A 7 -2.45 13.43 7.73
CA LYS A 7 -1.74 13.13 6.49
C LYS A 7 -1.16 11.72 6.57
N VAL A 8 -1.63 10.85 5.69
CA VAL A 8 -1.11 9.50 5.54
C VAL A 8 0.33 9.60 5.00
N LYS A 9 1.26 8.88 5.62
CA LYS A 9 2.70 8.89 5.25
C LYS A 9 3.13 7.56 4.61
N SER A 10 2.49 6.47 5.00
CA SER A 10 2.74 5.11 4.52
C SER A 10 1.43 4.34 4.42
N ILE A 11 1.35 3.43 3.46
CA ILE A 11 0.24 2.52 3.20
C ILE A 11 0.80 1.11 3.21
N LEU A 12 0.13 0.21 3.91
CA LEU A 12 0.52 -1.19 4.01
C LEU A 12 -0.56 -2.03 3.32
N ILE A 13 -0.15 -2.86 2.37
CA ILE A 13 -1.05 -3.59 1.47
C ILE A 13 -0.86 -5.07 1.74
N SER A 14 -1.92 -5.73 2.17
CA SER A 14 -1.95 -7.17 2.49
C SER A 14 -1.98 -8.08 1.24
N GLN A 15 -1.66 -7.55 0.06
CA GLN A 15 -1.74 -8.28 -1.20
C GLN A 15 -0.34 -8.69 -1.66
N PRO A 16 -0.21 -9.83 -2.39
CA PRO A 16 1.05 -10.18 -3.04
C PRO A 16 1.47 -9.04 -3.97
N LYS A 17 2.79 -8.81 -4.03
CA LYS A 17 3.36 -7.79 -4.90
C LYS A 17 3.01 -8.15 -6.35
N PRO A 18 2.32 -7.27 -7.10
CA PRO A 18 1.96 -7.59 -8.48
C PRO A 18 3.23 -7.65 -9.33
N GLU A 19 3.40 -8.74 -10.06
CA GLU A 19 4.59 -9.01 -10.87
C GLU A 19 4.79 -7.99 -12.00
N ASN A 20 3.69 -7.41 -12.49
CA ASN A 20 3.68 -6.62 -13.72
C ASN A 20 3.98 -5.12 -13.51
N GLY A 21 4.38 -4.69 -12.30
CA GLY A 21 4.73 -3.29 -11.97
C GLY A 21 3.58 -2.27 -12.04
N LYS A 22 2.44 -2.62 -12.64
CA LYS A 22 1.23 -1.79 -12.76
C LYS A 22 0.26 -2.11 -11.62
N SER A 23 0.66 -1.83 -10.38
CA SER A 23 -0.33 -1.78 -9.29
C SER A 23 -1.00 -0.40 -9.30
N PRO A 24 -2.33 -0.30 -9.16
CA PRO A 24 -3.00 0.99 -8.98
C PRO A 24 -2.44 1.77 -7.78
N TYR A 25 -1.88 1.05 -6.80
CA TYR A 25 -1.24 1.65 -5.64
C TYR A 25 0.13 2.27 -5.94
N PHE A 26 0.93 1.70 -6.85
CA PHE A 26 2.23 2.28 -7.22
C PHE A 26 2.06 3.67 -7.84
N SER A 27 1.07 3.85 -8.71
CA SER A 27 0.75 5.16 -9.28
C SER A 27 0.31 6.16 -8.20
N LEU A 28 -0.46 5.70 -7.21
CA LEU A 28 -0.89 6.50 -6.07
C LEU A 28 0.32 6.92 -5.19
N ALA A 29 1.24 6.00 -4.92
CA ALA A 29 2.48 6.28 -4.20
C ALA A 29 3.35 7.30 -4.92
N SER A 30 3.57 7.14 -6.22
CA SER A 30 4.37 8.09 -7.01
C SER A 30 3.72 9.47 -7.04
N LYS A 31 2.40 9.54 -7.21
CA LYS A 31 1.65 10.81 -7.28
C LYS A 31 1.64 11.57 -5.94
N HIS A 32 1.54 10.85 -4.82
CA HIS A 32 1.42 11.44 -3.49
C HIS A 32 2.69 11.32 -2.63
N LYS A 33 3.78 10.79 -3.20
CA LYS A 33 5.04 10.44 -2.49
C LYS A 33 4.79 9.63 -1.21
N LEU A 34 3.89 8.64 -1.28
CA LEU A 34 3.55 7.76 -0.17
C LEU A 34 4.45 6.52 -0.20
N LYS A 35 4.85 6.01 0.97
CA LYS A 35 5.51 4.71 1.08
C LYS A 35 4.48 3.59 0.98
N ILE A 36 4.73 2.57 0.17
CA ILE A 36 3.87 1.39 0.07
C ILE A 36 4.67 0.14 0.40
N ASP A 37 4.20 -0.57 1.41
CA ASP A 37 4.75 -1.84 1.85
C ASP A 37 3.74 -2.95 1.50
N PHE A 38 4.13 -3.85 0.60
CA PHE A 38 3.32 -5.04 0.27
C PHE A 38 3.72 -6.17 1.23
N ILE A 39 2.80 -6.58 2.08
CA ILE A 39 2.94 -7.76 2.92
C ILE A 39 1.98 -8.84 2.43
N PRO A 40 2.45 -10.06 2.11
CA PRO A 40 1.54 -11.15 1.78
C PRO A 40 0.71 -11.52 3.01
N PHE A 41 -0.62 -11.56 2.89
CA PHE A 41 -1.51 -11.84 4.03
C PHE A 41 -1.52 -13.31 4.48
N ILE A 42 -0.96 -14.22 3.68
CA ILE A 42 -1.11 -15.66 3.91
C ILE A 42 0.17 -16.37 3.45
N HIS A 43 0.92 -16.92 4.41
CA HIS A 43 1.87 -17.99 4.17
C HIS A 43 1.10 -19.28 4.44
N VAL A 44 0.73 -20.00 3.39
CA VAL A 44 0.20 -21.37 3.56
C VAL A 44 1.45 -22.23 3.75
N GLU A 45 1.83 -22.47 5.00
CA GLU A 45 2.70 -23.61 5.31
C GLU A 45 1.83 -24.86 5.10
N GLU A 46 2.25 -25.72 4.18
CA GLU A 46 1.65 -27.03 3.93
C GLU A 46 1.97 -28.01 5.06
#